data_AF-A0A3M1GGV4-F1
#
_entry.id   AF-A0A3M1GGV4-F1
#
_cell.length_a   1.000
_cell.length_b   1.000
_cell.length_c   1.000
_cell.angle_alpha   90.00
_cell.angle_beta   90.00
_cell.angle_gamma   90.00
#
_symmetry.space_group_name_H-M   'P 1'
#
loop_
_entity.id
_entity.type
_entity.pdbx_description
1 polymer ?
#
loop_
_entity_poly.entity_id
_entity_poly.type
_entity_poly.pdbx_seq_one_letter_code
_entity_poly.pdbx_strand_id
1 'polypeptide(L)'
;QTLNRIVTVFTIHNLGYQGITEKKGLASLGIPDSAFTSEKLEFYGKVNIMKAGILYSDIITTVSPTYAEEITTKEFGYGLEGLLSQRRKDLYGILNGIDYEVYSPEVDPHLKARYSYDTLRGKAICRRELLQETGVKADGVPLVSYIGRLVSQKGLDILMPVLIKALQWGVPFFVLGEGEHLIEEKLRDIARKFSGRVFLKIGFDDVLARKLYAGSDIVVVPSRYEPCGLVQMIALRYGTIPVVRKTGGLSDTVVDYNPFTREGYGFVFEEYSESALWEALKRAFSVFTHKTNWRAMIKRAMVQDFSWARSVERYLEVYRIATKKKRP
;
A
#
# COMPACT_ATOMS: atom_id res chain seq x y z
N GLN A 1 -34.14 4.49 -23.73
CA GLN A 1 -34.98 4.71 -22.54
C GLN A 1 -34.65 3.76 -21.37
N THR A 2 -34.10 2.56 -21.61
CA THR A 2 -33.88 1.54 -20.55
C THR A 2 -32.72 1.83 -19.58
N LEU A 3 -31.69 2.58 -19.99
CA LEU A 3 -30.49 2.81 -19.17
C LEU A 3 -30.62 3.97 -18.16
N ASN A 4 -31.61 4.86 -18.32
CA ASN A 4 -31.73 6.07 -17.47
C ASN A 4 -32.00 5.76 -15.98
N ARG A 5 -32.45 4.53 -15.67
CA ARG A 5 -32.70 4.07 -14.29
C ARG A 5 -31.52 3.30 -13.69
N ILE A 6 -30.47 3.01 -14.47
CA ILE A 6 -29.30 2.26 -14.01
C ILE A 6 -28.33 3.22 -13.33
N VAL A 7 -27.91 2.87 -12.12
CA VAL A 7 -26.96 3.64 -11.33
C VAL A 7 -25.54 3.22 -11.68
N THR A 8 -24.62 4.18 -11.77
CA THR A 8 -23.20 3.95 -12.04
C THR A 8 -22.35 4.41 -10.86
N VAL A 9 -21.45 3.53 -10.42
CA VAL A 9 -20.41 3.82 -9.44
C VAL A 9 -19.07 3.63 -10.13
N PHE A 10 -18.23 4.68 -10.13
CA PHE A 10 -16.93 4.66 -10.79
C PHE A 10 -15.81 4.69 -9.75
N THR A 11 -15.01 3.62 -9.68
CA THR A 11 -13.88 3.53 -8.75
C THR A 11 -12.56 3.98 -9.39
N ILE A 12 -11.93 4.98 -8.79
CA ILE A 12 -10.57 5.42 -9.13
C ILE A 12 -9.58 4.60 -8.30
N HIS A 13 -8.89 3.64 -8.92
CA HIS A 13 -7.83 2.87 -8.24
C HIS A 13 -6.48 3.59 -8.23
N ASN A 14 -6.20 4.37 -9.27
CA ASN A 14 -4.95 5.12 -9.41
C ASN A 14 -5.16 6.30 -10.37
N LEU A 15 -5.14 7.51 -9.81
CA LEU A 15 -5.38 8.74 -10.59
C LEU A 15 -4.21 9.13 -11.51
N GLY A 16 -3.03 8.52 -11.34
CA GLY A 16 -1.89 8.71 -12.23
C GLY A 16 -2.07 8.07 -13.61
N TYR A 17 -3.00 7.13 -13.77
CA TYR A 17 -3.29 6.46 -15.05
C TYR A 17 -4.67 6.84 -15.57
N GLN A 18 -4.75 7.93 -16.34
CA GLN A 18 -6.03 8.54 -16.71
C GLN A 18 -6.58 8.14 -18.10
N GLY A 19 -5.78 7.43 -18.90
CA GLY A 19 -6.15 7.09 -20.28
C GLY A 19 -6.26 8.32 -21.18
N ILE A 20 -5.28 9.24 -21.11
CA ILE A 20 -5.25 10.45 -21.95
C ILE A 20 -4.88 10.06 -23.38
N THR A 21 -5.66 10.52 -24.36
CA THR A 21 -5.49 10.20 -25.78
C THR A 21 -5.77 11.39 -26.70
N GLU A 22 -5.43 11.28 -27.98
CA GLU A 22 -5.68 12.31 -28.99
C GLU A 22 -7.17 12.37 -29.39
N LYS A 23 -7.66 13.56 -29.76
CA LYS A 23 -9.06 13.79 -30.17
C LYS A 23 -9.52 12.82 -31.26
N LYS A 24 -8.64 12.49 -32.21
CA LYS A 24 -8.93 11.57 -33.32
C LYS A 24 -9.44 10.20 -32.85
N GLY A 25 -9.13 9.79 -31.62
CA GLY A 25 -9.64 8.55 -31.03
C GLY A 25 -11.15 8.54 -30.74
N LEU A 26 -11.80 9.70 -30.60
CA LEU A 26 -13.23 9.78 -30.27
C LEU A 26 -14.13 9.14 -31.33
N ALA A 27 -13.83 9.36 -32.61
CA ALA A 27 -14.60 8.81 -33.72
C ALA A 27 -14.60 7.28 -33.69
N SER A 28 -13.45 6.66 -33.42
CA SER A 28 -13.32 5.19 -33.29
C SER A 28 -14.08 4.63 -32.09
N LEU A 29 -14.37 5.45 -31.08
CA LEU A 29 -15.17 5.09 -29.91
C LEU A 29 -16.67 5.37 -30.09
N GLY A 30 -17.09 5.88 -31.26
CA GLY A 30 -18.47 6.29 -31.51
C GLY A 30 -18.90 7.52 -30.71
N ILE A 31 -17.95 8.31 -30.19
CA ILE A 31 -18.22 9.50 -29.38
C ILE A 31 -18.28 10.73 -30.31
N PRO A 32 -19.37 11.52 -30.29
CA PRO A 32 -19.51 12.68 -31.18
C PRO A 32 -18.53 13.80 -30.81
N ASP A 33 -18.11 14.58 -31.81
CA ASP A 33 -17.21 15.73 -31.61
C ASP A 33 -17.76 16.78 -30.63
N SER A 34 -19.08 16.87 -30.46
CA SER A 34 -19.74 17.74 -29.48
C SER A 34 -19.47 17.34 -28.02
N ALA A 35 -18.87 16.17 -27.79
CA ALA A 35 -18.37 15.74 -26.48
C ALA A 35 -16.96 16.30 -26.17
N PHE A 36 -16.27 16.87 -27.17
CA PHE A 36 -14.94 17.48 -27.01
C PHE A 36 -15.08 18.96 -26.61
N THR A 37 -15.43 19.18 -25.34
CA THR A 37 -15.54 20.50 -24.70
C THR A 37 -14.92 20.44 -23.31
N SER A 38 -14.52 21.60 -22.78
CA SER A 38 -13.83 21.69 -21.48
C SER A 38 -14.70 21.21 -20.32
N GLU A 39 -16.02 21.29 -20.47
CA GLU A 39 -17.04 20.81 -19.54
C GLU A 39 -17.25 19.29 -19.64
N LYS A 40 -16.72 18.65 -20.68
CA LYS A 40 -16.88 17.22 -20.98
C LYS A 40 -15.51 16.52 -21.06
N LEU A 41 -15.14 15.98 -22.22
CA LEU A 41 -13.99 15.08 -22.37
C LEU A 41 -12.65 15.80 -22.59
N GLU A 42 -12.68 17.07 -22.98
CA GLU A 42 -11.45 17.82 -23.31
C GLU A 42 -10.60 18.04 -22.05
N PHE A 43 -9.29 17.90 -22.19
CA PHE A 43 -8.32 18.03 -21.13
C PHE A 43 -6.97 18.46 -21.71
N TYR A 44 -6.68 19.76 -21.66
CA TYR A 44 -5.46 20.38 -22.18
C TYR A 44 -5.17 20.03 -23.65
N GLY A 45 -6.17 20.14 -24.51
CA GLY A 45 -6.13 19.82 -25.93
C GLY A 45 -6.25 18.33 -26.26
N LYS A 46 -6.35 17.46 -25.24
CA LYS A 46 -6.47 16.00 -25.37
C LYS A 46 -7.82 15.51 -24.84
N VAL A 47 -8.07 14.21 -24.99
CA VAL A 47 -9.24 13.51 -24.44
C VAL A 47 -8.81 12.79 -23.17
N ASN A 48 -9.61 12.91 -22.10
CA ASN A 48 -9.35 12.22 -20.84
C ASN A 48 -10.51 11.28 -20.47
N ILE A 49 -10.25 9.96 -20.51
CA ILE A 49 -11.26 8.94 -20.25
C ILE A 49 -11.62 8.85 -18.76
N MET A 50 -10.64 9.01 -17.87
CA MET A 50 -10.88 9.10 -16.42
C MET A 50 -11.81 10.27 -16.08
N LYS A 51 -11.57 11.44 -16.70
CA LYS A 51 -12.43 12.61 -16.56
C LYS A 51 -13.88 12.30 -16.94
N ALA A 52 -14.09 11.53 -18.02
CA ALA A 52 -15.42 11.08 -18.42
C ALA A 52 -16.09 10.22 -17.35
N GLY A 53 -15.37 9.23 -16.80
CA GLY A 53 -15.87 8.36 -15.74
C GLY A 53 -16.27 9.13 -14.49
N ILE A 54 -15.46 10.11 -14.10
CA ILE A 54 -15.76 11.02 -12.97
C ILE A 54 -17.00 11.85 -13.29
N LEU A 55 -17.05 12.49 -14.47
CA LEU A 55 -18.12 13.41 -14.85
C LEU A 55 -19.49 12.73 -14.94
N TYR A 56 -19.56 11.55 -15.57
CA TYR A 56 -20.83 10.90 -15.92
C TYR A 56 -21.28 9.81 -14.94
N SER A 57 -20.49 9.48 -13.92
CA SER A 57 -20.91 8.55 -12.86
C SER A 57 -21.85 9.22 -11.86
N ASP A 58 -22.81 8.47 -11.30
CA ASP A 58 -23.69 8.98 -10.26
C ASP A 58 -22.93 9.19 -8.93
N ILE A 59 -22.03 8.25 -8.62
CA ILE A 59 -21.14 8.23 -7.46
C ILE A 59 -19.73 7.83 -7.88
N ILE A 60 -18.73 8.41 -7.21
CA ILE A 60 -17.31 8.12 -7.40
C ILE A 60 -16.79 7.46 -6.13
N THR A 61 -16.05 6.38 -6.28
CA THR A 61 -15.33 5.73 -5.19
C THR A 61 -13.84 5.78 -5.42
N THR A 62 -13.06 5.70 -4.36
CA THR A 62 -11.61 5.47 -4.42
C THR A 62 -11.21 4.56 -3.27
N VAL A 63 -9.98 4.07 -3.28
CA VAL A 63 -9.56 2.92 -2.46
C VAL A 63 -9.08 3.25 -1.04
N SER A 64 -9.23 4.49 -0.58
CA SER A 64 -9.13 4.84 0.85
C SER A 64 -9.75 6.22 1.17
N PRO A 65 -10.20 6.46 2.42
CA PRO A 65 -10.67 7.77 2.87
C PRO A 65 -9.65 8.90 2.69
N THR A 66 -8.41 8.72 3.16
CA THR A 66 -7.37 9.74 3.02
C THR A 66 -7.08 10.01 1.53
N TYR A 67 -7.03 8.98 0.69
CA TYR A 67 -6.79 9.17 -0.73
C TYR A 67 -7.93 9.92 -1.43
N ALA A 68 -9.18 9.74 -0.99
CA ALA A 68 -10.33 10.53 -1.47
C ALA A 68 -10.17 12.02 -1.20
N GLU A 69 -9.53 12.39 -0.08
CA GLU A 69 -9.21 13.78 0.23
C GLU A 69 -7.99 14.25 -0.57
N GLU A 70 -6.90 13.46 -0.60
CA GLU A 70 -5.65 13.79 -1.28
C GLU A 70 -5.86 14.12 -2.76
N ILE A 71 -6.65 13.31 -3.50
CA ILE A 71 -6.88 13.51 -4.94
C ILE A 71 -7.68 14.79 -5.27
N THR A 72 -8.23 15.46 -4.27
CA THR A 72 -8.85 16.78 -4.43
C THR A 72 -7.86 17.94 -4.30
N THR A 73 -6.58 17.63 -4.07
CA THR A 73 -5.48 18.62 -3.96
C THR A 73 -4.62 18.62 -5.22
N LYS A 74 -3.91 19.72 -5.47
CA LYS A 74 -2.99 19.83 -6.63
C LYS A 74 -1.86 18.79 -6.62
N GLU A 75 -1.41 18.37 -5.44
CA GLU A 75 -0.30 17.43 -5.30
C GLU A 75 -0.64 16.04 -5.84
N PHE A 76 -1.87 15.56 -5.59
CA PHE A 76 -2.28 14.19 -5.94
C PHE A 76 -3.41 14.13 -6.98
N GLY A 77 -3.98 15.26 -7.39
CA GLY A 77 -5.13 15.32 -8.29
C GLY A 77 -4.81 15.19 -9.77
N TYR A 78 -3.54 15.29 -10.16
CA TYR A 78 -3.07 15.12 -11.55
C TYR A 78 -3.90 15.92 -12.57
N GLY A 79 -4.27 17.16 -12.24
CA GLY A 79 -5.07 18.06 -13.08
C GLY A 79 -6.58 17.84 -13.01
N LEU A 80 -7.05 16.83 -12.28
CA LEU A 80 -8.47 16.53 -12.05
C LEU A 80 -8.96 16.99 -10.67
N GLU A 81 -8.10 17.60 -9.84
CA GLU A 81 -8.43 18.06 -8.49
C GLU A 81 -9.62 19.01 -8.44
N GLY A 82 -9.76 19.88 -9.45
CA GLY A 82 -10.88 20.82 -9.55
C GLY A 82 -12.22 20.11 -9.77
N LEU A 83 -12.25 19.14 -10.69
CA LEU A 83 -13.43 18.33 -10.98
C LEU A 83 -13.80 17.45 -9.77
N LEU A 84 -12.81 16.79 -9.16
CA LEU A 84 -13.01 15.95 -7.98
C LEU A 84 -13.51 16.77 -6.78
N SER A 85 -12.99 17.99 -6.60
CA SER A 85 -13.46 18.93 -5.57
C SER A 85 -14.92 19.33 -5.78
N GLN A 86 -15.34 19.61 -7.01
CA GLN A 86 -16.73 19.91 -7.33
C GLN A 86 -17.66 18.72 -7.05
N ARG A 87 -17.15 17.49 -7.25
CA ARG A 87 -17.86 16.24 -7.01
C ARG A 87 -17.63 15.66 -5.61
N ARG A 88 -17.07 16.42 -4.67
CA ARG A 88 -16.69 15.93 -3.32
C ARG A 88 -17.85 15.27 -2.57
N LYS A 89 -19.08 15.76 -2.71
CA LYS A 89 -20.28 15.17 -2.08
C LYS A 89 -20.61 13.76 -2.58
N ASP A 90 -20.09 13.41 -3.76
CA ASP A 90 -20.28 12.14 -4.43
C ASP A 90 -19.03 11.26 -4.43
N LEU A 91 -17.95 11.70 -3.75
CA LEU A 91 -16.67 11.01 -3.72
C LEU A 91 -16.49 10.30 -2.38
N TYR A 92 -16.34 8.98 -2.42
CA TYR A 92 -16.23 8.14 -1.23
C TYR A 92 -14.93 7.34 -1.24
N GLY A 93 -14.17 7.39 -0.15
CA GLY A 93 -13.03 6.51 0.06
C GLY A 93 -13.44 5.23 0.77
N ILE A 94 -13.12 4.08 0.20
CA ILE A 94 -13.40 2.76 0.76
C ILE A 94 -12.09 1.96 0.74
N LEU A 95 -11.59 1.60 1.92
CA LEU A 95 -10.41 0.74 2.02
C LEU A 95 -10.66 -0.61 1.35
N ASN A 96 -9.64 -1.12 0.66
CA ASN A 96 -9.65 -2.52 0.23
C ASN A 96 -9.66 -3.46 1.43
N GLY A 97 -10.05 -4.71 1.17
CA GLY A 97 -9.86 -5.82 2.09
C GLY A 97 -8.73 -6.76 1.64
N ILE A 98 -8.31 -7.63 2.54
CA ILE A 98 -7.49 -8.80 2.26
C ILE A 98 -8.27 -10.07 2.56
N ASP A 99 -7.95 -11.13 1.81
CA ASP A 99 -8.57 -12.45 1.98
C ASP A 99 -7.87 -13.20 3.11
N TYR A 100 -8.57 -13.46 4.22
CA TYR A 100 -8.02 -14.16 5.38
C TYR A 100 -7.97 -15.69 5.21
N GLU A 101 -8.63 -16.26 4.19
CA GLU A 101 -8.46 -17.67 3.84
C GLU A 101 -7.11 -17.89 3.14
N VAL A 102 -6.62 -16.85 2.45
CA VAL A 102 -5.34 -16.86 1.73
C VAL A 102 -4.20 -16.31 2.59
N TYR A 103 -4.41 -15.15 3.20
CA TYR A 103 -3.41 -14.39 3.95
C TYR A 103 -3.69 -14.44 5.46
N SER A 104 -3.38 -15.57 6.08
CA SER A 104 -3.52 -15.73 7.53
C SER A 104 -2.52 -16.73 8.08
N PRO A 105 -1.71 -16.35 9.08
CA PRO A 105 -0.70 -17.25 9.65
C PRO A 105 -1.29 -18.48 10.35
N GLU A 106 -2.60 -18.49 10.60
CA GLU A 106 -3.32 -19.59 11.24
C GLU A 106 -3.62 -20.75 10.27
N VAL A 107 -3.70 -20.47 8.97
CA VAL A 107 -4.11 -21.46 7.94
C VAL A 107 -3.14 -21.55 6.76
N ASP A 108 -2.24 -20.58 6.58
CA ASP A 108 -1.33 -20.51 5.45
C ASP A 108 -0.41 -21.76 5.36
N PRO A 109 -0.54 -22.58 4.30
CA PRO A 109 0.22 -23.83 4.15
C PRO A 109 1.68 -23.60 3.76
N HIS A 110 2.05 -22.38 3.37
CA HIS A 110 3.42 -22.04 2.97
C HIS A 110 4.33 -21.70 4.14
N LEU A 111 3.78 -21.62 5.36
CA LEU A 111 4.53 -21.33 6.57
C LEU A 111 5.02 -22.61 7.23
N LYS A 112 6.28 -22.61 7.68
CA LYS A 112 6.83 -23.73 8.46
C LYS A 112 6.05 -24.08 9.71
N ALA A 113 5.53 -23.04 10.37
CA ALA A 113 4.74 -23.18 11.56
C ALA A 113 3.65 -22.12 11.55
N ARG A 114 2.41 -22.57 11.68
CA ARG A 114 1.25 -21.70 11.88
C ARG A 114 1.29 -21.04 13.25
N TYR A 115 0.66 -19.89 13.37
CA TYR A 115 0.55 -19.13 14.62
C TYR A 115 -0.65 -18.19 14.59
N SER A 116 -1.06 -17.75 15.78
CA SER A 116 -2.08 -16.72 15.97
C SER A 116 -1.52 -15.58 16.84
N TYR A 117 -2.32 -14.53 17.02
CA TYR A 117 -1.98 -13.42 17.92
C TYR A 117 -1.79 -13.87 19.38
N ASP A 118 -2.43 -14.97 19.79
CA ASP A 118 -2.27 -15.56 21.12
C ASP A 118 -0.96 -16.33 21.26
N THR A 119 -0.50 -16.99 20.19
CA THR A 119 0.62 -17.95 20.22
C THR A 119 1.69 -17.66 19.17
N LEU A 120 2.48 -16.61 19.38
CA LEU A 120 3.54 -16.14 18.45
C LEU A 120 4.75 -17.07 18.27
N ARG A 121 4.75 -18.28 18.85
CA ARG A 121 5.89 -19.23 18.74
C ARG A 121 6.14 -19.61 17.28
N GLY A 122 5.09 -19.79 16.47
CA GLY A 122 5.23 -20.10 15.05
C GLY A 122 5.95 -19.00 14.27
N LYS A 123 5.72 -17.72 14.59
CA LYS A 123 6.43 -16.59 13.98
C LYS A 123 7.96 -16.70 14.18
N ALA A 124 8.39 -17.07 15.38
CA ALA A 124 9.82 -17.28 15.66
C ALA A 124 10.41 -18.48 14.89
N ILE A 125 9.60 -19.51 14.59
CA ILE A 125 10.02 -20.63 13.75
C ILE A 125 10.17 -20.17 12.30
N CYS A 126 9.19 -19.44 11.75
CA CYS A 126 9.25 -18.89 10.39
C CYS A 126 10.45 -17.94 10.21
N ARG A 127 10.77 -17.11 11.21
CA ARG A 127 11.97 -16.27 11.22
C ARG A 127 13.25 -17.09 11.05
N ARG A 128 13.39 -18.19 11.81
CA ARG A 128 14.59 -19.04 11.75
C ARG A 128 14.70 -19.76 10.42
N GLU A 129 13.59 -20.26 9.89
CA GLU A 129 13.56 -20.88 8.56
C GLU A 129 13.98 -19.86 7.49
N LEU A 130 13.45 -18.64 7.52
CA LEU A 130 13.82 -17.59 6.57
C LEU A 130 15.33 -17.32 6.58
N LEU A 131 15.94 -17.21 7.77
CA LEU A 131 17.39 -17.02 7.89
C LEU A 131 18.19 -18.24 7.37
N GLN A 132 17.71 -19.46 7.62
CA GLN A 132 18.34 -20.69 7.12
C GLN A 132 18.26 -20.80 5.60
N GLU A 133 17.08 -20.58 5.01
CA GLU A 133 16.85 -20.68 3.56
C GLU A 133 17.64 -19.63 2.78
N THR A 134 17.76 -18.43 3.33
CA THR A 134 18.42 -17.29 2.64
C THR A 134 19.91 -17.18 2.95
N GLY A 135 20.39 -17.82 4.01
CA GLY A 135 21.77 -17.68 4.49
C GLY A 135 22.10 -16.30 5.07
N VAL A 136 21.10 -15.43 5.25
CA VAL A 136 21.27 -14.10 5.83
C VAL A 136 21.65 -14.22 7.30
N LYS A 137 22.68 -13.50 7.71
CA LYS A 137 23.17 -13.48 9.10
C LYS A 137 22.50 -12.36 9.88
N ALA A 138 21.83 -12.73 10.97
CA ALA A 138 21.16 -11.79 11.85
C ALA A 138 21.25 -12.27 13.30
N ASP A 139 21.86 -11.47 14.18
CA ASP A 139 21.92 -11.76 15.61
C ASP A 139 21.49 -10.54 16.42
N GLY A 140 20.53 -10.72 17.33
CA GLY A 140 19.99 -9.65 18.17
C GLY A 140 19.28 -8.48 17.46
N VAL A 141 19.31 -8.41 16.13
CA VAL A 141 18.80 -7.30 15.30
C VAL A 141 17.47 -7.62 14.61
N PRO A 142 16.66 -6.60 14.25
CA PRO A 142 15.43 -6.84 13.51
C PRO A 142 15.71 -7.28 12.06
N LEU A 143 14.79 -8.07 11.48
CA LEU A 143 14.77 -8.36 10.05
C LEU A 143 13.81 -7.38 9.36
N VAL A 144 14.32 -6.68 8.36
CA VAL A 144 13.54 -5.68 7.61
C VAL A 144 13.30 -6.19 6.20
N SER A 145 12.05 -6.15 5.75
CA SER A 145 11.68 -6.52 4.38
C SER A 145 11.05 -5.37 3.60
N TYR A 146 11.34 -5.33 2.31
CA TYR A 146 10.57 -4.61 1.30
C TYR A 146 9.94 -5.62 0.33
N ILE A 147 8.64 -5.49 0.09
CA ILE A 147 7.88 -6.38 -0.79
C ILE A 147 7.03 -5.51 -1.72
N GLY A 148 7.27 -5.56 -3.03
CA GLY A 148 6.47 -4.83 -4.01
C GLY A 148 7.25 -4.40 -5.24
N ARG A 149 6.62 -3.59 -6.10
CA ARG A 149 7.24 -3.12 -7.35
C ARG A 149 8.51 -2.29 -7.07
N LEU A 150 9.54 -2.49 -7.87
CA LEU A 150 10.81 -1.77 -7.78
C LEU A 150 10.76 -0.51 -8.66
N VAL A 151 9.95 0.47 -8.25
CA VAL A 151 9.71 1.72 -9.01
C VAL A 151 9.86 2.92 -8.09
N SER A 152 10.24 4.07 -8.64
CA SER A 152 10.46 5.30 -7.83
C SER A 152 9.21 5.73 -7.06
N GLN A 153 8.01 5.50 -7.61
CA GLN A 153 6.73 5.76 -6.92
C GLN A 153 6.59 5.02 -5.58
N LYS A 154 7.24 3.86 -5.41
CA LYS A 154 7.21 3.06 -4.18
C LYS A 154 8.31 3.43 -3.19
N GLY A 155 9.04 4.53 -3.41
CA GLY A 155 10.01 5.05 -2.47
C GLY A 155 11.39 4.38 -2.53
N LEU A 156 11.72 3.71 -3.64
CA LEU A 156 13.02 3.02 -3.76
C LEU A 156 14.20 4.01 -3.81
N ASP A 157 13.98 5.20 -4.34
CA ASP A 157 14.92 6.31 -4.34
C ASP A 157 15.32 6.73 -2.93
N ILE A 158 14.37 6.82 -1.99
CA ILE A 158 14.68 7.14 -0.58
C ILE A 158 15.04 5.91 0.25
N LEU A 159 14.58 4.71 -0.15
CA LEU A 159 14.86 3.46 0.58
C LEU A 159 16.29 2.98 0.40
N MET A 160 16.85 3.01 -0.82
CA MET A 160 18.19 2.47 -1.08
C MET A 160 19.28 3.12 -0.21
N PRO A 161 19.35 4.46 -0.05
CA PRO A 161 20.29 5.11 0.86
C PRO A 161 20.09 4.71 2.32
N VAL A 162 18.82 4.58 2.76
CA VAL A 162 18.47 4.19 4.13
C VAL A 162 18.82 2.72 4.41
N LEU A 163 18.59 1.84 3.43
CA LEU A 163 18.97 0.44 3.47
C LEU A 163 20.49 0.31 3.65
N ILE A 164 21.30 1.10 2.95
CA ILE A 164 22.77 1.13 3.15
C ILE A 164 23.13 1.53 4.59
N LYS A 165 22.50 2.58 5.14
CA LYS A 165 22.71 3.01 6.54
C LYS A 165 22.36 1.91 7.54
N ALA A 166 21.24 1.23 7.33
CA ALA A 166 20.80 0.14 8.19
C ALA A 166 21.74 -1.08 8.13
N LEU A 167 22.26 -1.42 6.95
CA LEU A 167 23.25 -2.49 6.78
C LEU A 167 24.58 -2.20 7.49
N GLN A 168 25.00 -0.93 7.48
CA GLN A 168 26.17 -0.46 8.24
C GLN A 168 25.94 -0.61 9.75
N TRP A 169 24.70 -0.48 10.22
CA TRP A 169 24.30 -0.75 11.61
C TRP A 169 24.11 -2.25 11.91
N GLY A 170 24.35 -3.13 10.93
CA GLY A 170 24.21 -4.58 11.11
C GLY A 170 22.79 -5.11 10.94
N VAL A 171 21.83 -4.28 10.53
CA VAL A 171 20.44 -4.69 10.29
C VAL A 171 20.32 -5.29 8.88
N PRO A 172 19.95 -6.57 8.74
CA PRO A 172 19.79 -7.21 7.44
C PRO A 172 18.51 -6.79 6.72
N PHE A 173 18.53 -6.88 5.40
CA PHE A 173 17.41 -6.51 4.54
C PHE A 173 17.02 -7.65 3.59
N PHE A 174 15.71 -7.83 3.41
CA PHE A 174 15.12 -8.70 2.41
C PHE A 174 14.35 -7.85 1.41
N VAL A 175 14.62 -8.03 0.12
CA VAL A 175 13.97 -7.28 -0.95
C VAL A 175 13.38 -8.28 -1.94
N LEU A 176 12.07 -8.22 -2.13
CA LEU A 176 11.33 -9.00 -3.11
C LEU A 176 10.53 -8.08 -4.02
N GLY A 177 10.76 -8.17 -5.33
CA GLY A 177 10.02 -7.39 -6.30
C GLY A 177 10.63 -7.35 -7.69
N GLU A 178 9.97 -6.68 -8.62
CA GLU A 178 10.44 -6.41 -9.98
C GLU A 178 9.98 -5.01 -10.41
N GLY A 179 10.67 -4.39 -11.37
CA GLY A 179 10.31 -3.06 -11.85
C GLY A 179 11.32 -2.42 -12.78
N GLU A 180 11.72 -1.19 -12.47
CA GLU A 180 12.62 -0.39 -13.29
C GLU A 180 14.04 -0.98 -13.27
N HIS A 181 14.59 -1.25 -14.46
CA HIS A 181 15.90 -1.88 -14.62
C HIS A 181 17.02 -1.19 -13.83
N LEU A 182 17.07 0.15 -13.85
CA LEU A 182 18.08 0.92 -13.11
C LEU A 182 17.99 0.74 -11.58
N ILE A 183 16.79 0.57 -11.04
CA ILE A 183 16.59 0.30 -9.61
C ILE A 183 17.03 -1.13 -9.28
N GLU A 184 16.69 -2.08 -10.14
CA GLU A 184 17.12 -3.48 -10.00
C GLU A 184 18.64 -3.62 -9.99
N GLU A 185 19.34 -2.96 -10.93
CA GLU A 185 20.80 -2.95 -10.99
C GLU A 185 21.43 -2.40 -9.72
N LYS A 186 20.96 -1.24 -9.24
CA LYS A 186 21.44 -0.64 -7.98
C LYS A 186 21.23 -1.57 -6.78
N LEU A 187 20.07 -2.23 -6.70
CA LEU A 187 19.80 -3.20 -5.64
C LEU A 187 20.73 -4.42 -5.74
N ARG A 188 21.04 -4.91 -6.95
CA ARG A 188 22.02 -5.98 -7.16
C ARG A 188 23.41 -5.55 -6.70
N ASP A 189 23.82 -4.32 -6.96
CA ASP A 189 25.11 -3.78 -6.51
C ASP A 189 25.19 -3.73 -4.98
N ILE A 190 24.12 -3.24 -4.34
CA ILE A 190 24.03 -3.20 -2.88
C ILE A 190 24.08 -4.63 -2.31
N ALA A 191 23.33 -5.57 -2.89
CA ALA A 191 23.32 -6.96 -2.43
C ALA A 191 24.70 -7.63 -2.56
N ARG A 192 25.44 -7.36 -3.66
CA ARG A 192 26.82 -7.83 -3.83
C ARG A 192 27.76 -7.23 -2.79
N LYS A 193 27.67 -5.91 -2.56
CA LYS A 193 28.52 -5.18 -1.60
C LYS A 193 28.30 -5.61 -0.15
N PHE A 194 27.06 -5.96 0.20
CA PHE A 194 26.66 -6.39 1.55
C PHE A 194 26.25 -7.87 1.58
N SER A 195 27.05 -8.72 0.93
CA SER A 195 26.81 -10.16 0.86
C SER A 195 26.62 -10.79 2.25
N GLY A 196 25.62 -11.66 2.37
CA GLY A 196 25.23 -12.31 3.62
C GLY A 196 24.39 -11.44 4.58
N ARG A 197 24.12 -10.18 4.23
CA ARG A 197 23.21 -9.27 4.99
C ARG A 197 22.03 -8.78 4.17
N VAL A 198 22.08 -8.91 2.85
CA VAL A 198 20.98 -8.58 1.94
C VAL A 198 20.56 -9.84 1.21
N PHE A 199 19.27 -10.17 1.27
CA PHE A 199 18.65 -11.12 0.37
C PHE A 199 17.83 -10.35 -0.67
N LEU A 200 18.17 -10.49 -1.95
CA LEU A 200 17.48 -9.86 -3.06
C LEU A 200 16.90 -10.93 -3.98
N LYS A 201 15.58 -10.94 -4.13
CA LYS A 201 14.86 -11.72 -5.14
C LYS A 201 14.20 -10.74 -6.12
N ILE A 202 14.67 -10.77 -7.36
CA ILE A 202 14.00 -10.07 -8.46
C ILE A 202 12.93 -10.97 -9.06
N GLY A 203 11.73 -10.44 -9.24
CA GLY A 203 10.56 -11.13 -9.74
C GLY A 203 9.40 -11.13 -8.74
N PHE A 204 8.27 -11.68 -9.18
CA PHE A 204 7.13 -12.00 -8.34
C PHE A 204 7.24 -13.42 -7.77
N ASP A 205 7.07 -13.58 -6.45
CA ASP A 205 7.06 -14.87 -5.76
C ASP A 205 6.14 -14.78 -4.53
N ASP A 206 4.89 -15.22 -4.68
CA ASP A 206 3.87 -15.13 -3.63
C ASP A 206 4.23 -15.96 -2.40
N VAL A 207 4.80 -17.15 -2.59
CA VAL A 207 5.19 -18.05 -1.51
C VAL A 207 6.29 -17.40 -0.67
N LEU A 208 7.32 -16.85 -1.33
CA LEU A 208 8.37 -16.11 -0.64
C LEU A 208 7.82 -14.84 0.04
N ALA A 209 6.89 -14.11 -0.58
CA ALA A 209 6.26 -12.95 0.04
C ALA A 209 5.58 -13.33 1.37
N ARG A 210 4.81 -14.42 1.41
CA ARG A 210 4.19 -14.95 2.64
C ARG A 210 5.22 -15.35 3.69
N LYS A 211 6.32 -16.00 3.29
CA LYS A 211 7.43 -16.31 4.19
C LYS A 211 8.10 -15.05 4.75
N LEU A 212 8.27 -14.00 3.95
CA LEU A 212 8.78 -12.71 4.40
C LEU A 212 7.82 -12.04 5.38
N TYR A 213 6.52 -12.00 5.09
CA TYR A 213 5.53 -11.50 6.04
C TYR A 213 5.53 -12.29 7.36
N ALA A 214 5.73 -13.61 7.32
CA ALA A 214 5.80 -14.40 8.54
C ALA A 214 7.12 -14.26 9.30
N GLY A 215 8.25 -14.21 8.60
CA GLY A 215 9.59 -14.28 9.17
C GLY A 215 10.21 -12.94 9.54
N SER A 216 9.85 -11.86 8.85
CA SER A 216 10.35 -10.51 9.15
C SER A 216 9.78 -9.95 10.45
N ASP A 217 10.47 -8.96 11.02
CA ASP A 217 9.91 -8.14 12.11
C ASP A 217 9.27 -6.88 11.59
N ILE A 218 9.88 -6.28 10.57
CA ILE A 218 9.49 -4.99 10.00
C ILE A 218 9.27 -5.14 8.50
N VAL A 219 8.20 -4.54 7.98
CA VAL A 219 8.06 -4.27 6.55
C VAL A 219 8.15 -2.76 6.32
N VAL A 220 8.87 -2.33 5.29
CA VAL A 220 8.98 -0.91 4.94
C VAL A 220 8.17 -0.64 3.70
N VAL A 221 7.25 0.33 3.77
CA VAL A 221 6.39 0.75 2.66
C VAL A 221 6.53 2.27 2.49
N PRO A 222 7.63 2.74 1.88
CA PRO A 222 8.00 4.16 1.85
C PRO A 222 7.39 4.90 0.64
N SER A 223 6.20 4.48 0.19
CA SER A 223 5.58 4.96 -1.04
C SER A 223 5.44 6.48 -1.08
N ARG A 224 5.74 7.07 -2.25
CA ARG A 224 5.54 8.51 -2.49
C ARG A 224 4.07 8.87 -2.44
N TYR A 225 3.22 8.05 -3.05
CA TYR A 225 1.78 8.06 -2.87
C TYR A 225 1.29 6.62 -2.84
N GLU A 226 0.22 6.31 -2.11
CA GLU A 226 -0.31 4.95 -2.04
C GLU A 226 -1.84 4.98 -1.92
N PRO A 227 -2.59 4.75 -3.01
CA PRO A 227 -4.05 4.86 -2.98
C PRO A 227 -4.69 4.02 -1.87
N CYS A 228 -4.18 2.80 -1.64
CA CYS A 228 -4.59 1.95 -0.53
C CYS A 228 -3.38 1.26 0.12
N GLY A 229 -2.65 0.45 -0.67
CA GLY A 229 -1.64 -0.47 -0.19
C GLY A 229 -2.27 -1.71 0.45
N LEU A 230 -1.80 -2.90 0.06
CA LEU A 230 -2.19 -4.18 0.68
C LEU A 230 -1.07 -4.75 1.56
N VAL A 231 0.18 -4.36 1.28
CA VAL A 231 1.40 -4.87 1.93
C VAL A 231 1.34 -4.67 3.45
N GLN A 232 0.94 -3.48 3.89
CA GLN A 232 0.81 -3.16 5.31
C GLN A 232 -0.32 -3.94 5.98
N MET A 233 -1.46 -4.15 5.31
CA MET A 233 -2.57 -4.93 5.86
C MET A 233 -2.17 -6.40 6.04
N ILE A 234 -1.51 -7.00 5.04
CA ILE A 234 -0.99 -8.38 5.12
C ILE A 234 0.08 -8.46 6.21
N ALA A 235 1.01 -7.51 6.26
CA ALA A 235 2.05 -7.50 7.30
C ALA A 235 1.46 -7.44 8.71
N LEU A 236 0.47 -6.56 8.95
CA LEU A 236 -0.23 -6.47 10.23
C LEU A 236 -0.88 -7.80 10.60
N ARG A 237 -1.56 -8.46 9.65
CA ARG A 237 -2.17 -9.79 9.84
C ARG A 237 -1.16 -10.87 10.21
N TYR A 238 0.06 -10.79 9.69
CA TYR A 238 1.18 -11.71 10.00
C TYR A 238 2.05 -11.24 11.18
N GLY A 239 1.66 -10.15 11.87
CA GLY A 239 2.39 -9.62 13.00
C GLY A 239 3.77 -9.04 12.65
N THR A 240 3.95 -8.62 11.40
CA THR A 240 5.12 -7.88 10.92
C THR A 240 4.78 -6.40 10.93
N ILE A 241 5.58 -5.62 11.66
CA ILE A 241 5.24 -4.24 11.98
C ILE A 241 5.59 -3.32 10.80
N PRO A 242 4.62 -2.58 10.24
CA PRO A 242 4.89 -1.73 9.09
C PRO A 242 5.53 -0.40 9.51
N VAL A 243 6.54 0.02 8.75
CA VAL A 243 7.08 1.39 8.73
C VAL A 243 6.62 2.02 7.41
N VAL A 244 5.76 3.03 7.49
CA VAL A 244 5.05 3.57 6.32
C VAL A 244 5.12 5.09 6.24
N ARG A 245 5.01 5.62 5.01
CA ARG A 245 4.73 7.04 4.83
C ARG A 245 3.24 7.30 5.12
N LYS A 246 2.93 8.45 5.72
CA LYS A 246 1.57 8.99 5.89
C LYS A 246 1.02 9.48 4.54
N THR A 247 0.52 8.57 3.73
CA THR A 247 -0.12 8.88 2.44
C THR A 247 -1.19 7.85 2.10
N GLY A 248 -2.30 8.30 1.54
CA GLY A 248 -3.46 7.50 1.12
C GLY A 248 -3.81 6.42 2.13
N GLY A 249 -4.02 5.18 1.68
CA GLY A 249 -4.47 4.11 2.57
C GLY A 249 -3.44 3.66 3.60
N LEU A 250 -2.16 4.02 3.48
CA LEU A 250 -1.19 3.77 4.55
C LEU A 250 -1.53 4.59 5.80
N SER A 251 -1.97 5.84 5.61
CA SER A 251 -2.45 6.72 6.69
C SER A 251 -3.70 6.17 7.36
N ASP A 252 -4.60 5.56 6.58
CA ASP A 252 -5.87 5.01 7.08
C ASP A 252 -5.72 3.64 7.77
N THR A 253 -4.59 2.96 7.60
CA THR A 253 -4.42 1.57 8.03
C THR A 253 -3.39 1.39 9.14
N VAL A 254 -2.43 2.32 9.29
CA VAL A 254 -1.35 2.21 10.27
C VAL A 254 -1.43 3.33 11.31
N VAL A 255 -1.54 2.94 12.59
CA VAL A 255 -1.49 3.88 13.71
C VAL A 255 -0.08 3.93 14.28
N ASP A 256 0.52 5.14 14.28
CA ASP A 256 1.88 5.37 14.77
C ASP A 256 2.04 4.98 16.25
N TYR A 257 3.13 4.30 16.56
CA TYR A 257 3.42 3.87 17.91
C TYR A 257 3.82 5.04 18.80
N ASN A 258 3.07 5.25 19.88
CA ASN A 258 3.35 6.27 20.88
C ASN A 258 4.12 5.62 22.06
N PRO A 259 5.36 6.03 22.36
CA PRO A 259 6.16 5.42 23.43
C PRO A 259 5.64 5.71 24.84
N PHE A 260 4.87 6.79 25.03
CA PHE A 260 4.33 7.19 26.33
C PHE A 260 3.07 6.38 26.67
N THR A 261 2.11 6.28 25.73
CA THR A 261 0.88 5.49 25.94
C THR A 261 1.07 4.01 25.62
N ARG A 262 2.11 3.66 24.87
CA ARG A 262 2.41 2.32 24.34
C ARG A 262 1.33 1.78 23.40
N GLU A 263 0.52 2.67 22.83
CA GLU A 263 -0.50 2.38 21.82
C GLU A 263 0.08 2.51 20.41
N GLY A 264 -0.72 2.16 19.40
CA GLY A 264 -0.28 2.07 18.00
C GLY A 264 0.35 0.72 17.66
N TYR A 265 0.46 0.48 16.35
CA TYR A 265 0.83 -0.82 15.79
C TYR A 265 1.66 -0.73 14.50
N GLY A 266 2.29 0.42 14.28
CA GLY A 266 3.29 0.63 13.23
C GLY A 266 4.10 1.90 13.48
N PHE A 267 4.93 2.28 12.52
CA PHE A 267 5.71 3.51 12.58
C PHE A 267 5.42 4.33 11.34
N VAL A 268 4.95 5.56 11.53
CA VAL A 268 4.55 6.46 10.46
C VAL A 268 5.57 7.60 10.33
N PHE A 269 5.90 7.99 9.11
CA PHE A 269 6.66 9.21 8.80
C PHE A 269 5.92 10.03 7.75
N GLU A 270 6.05 11.36 7.77
CA GLU A 270 5.23 12.24 6.92
C GLU A 270 5.98 12.75 5.68
N GLU A 271 7.17 13.30 5.89
CA GLU A 271 8.00 13.87 4.82
C GLU A 271 8.55 12.77 3.90
N TYR A 272 8.43 12.96 2.59
CA TYR A 272 9.04 12.04 1.61
C TYR A 272 10.55 12.31 1.50
N SER A 273 11.31 11.87 2.50
CA SER A 273 12.74 12.08 2.57
C SER A 273 13.48 10.91 3.22
N GLU A 274 14.75 10.74 2.85
CA GLU A 274 15.63 9.73 3.43
C GLU A 274 15.77 9.88 4.95
N SER A 275 15.84 11.12 5.44
CA SER A 275 15.98 11.44 6.86
C SER A 275 14.74 11.01 7.64
N ALA A 276 13.55 11.37 7.19
CA ALA A 276 12.30 11.01 7.85
C ALA A 276 12.08 9.49 7.90
N LEU A 277 12.34 8.78 6.78
CA LEU A 277 12.30 7.32 6.74
C LEU A 277 13.30 6.70 7.72
N TRP A 278 14.53 7.24 7.77
CA TRP A 278 15.55 6.74 8.68
C TRP A 278 15.19 6.94 10.16
N GLU A 279 14.64 8.10 10.52
CA GLU A 279 14.16 8.35 11.88
C GLU A 279 13.06 7.37 12.29
N ALA A 280 12.10 7.08 11.40
CA ALA A 280 11.05 6.10 11.68
C ALA A 280 11.61 4.68 11.87
N LEU A 281 12.59 4.27 11.06
CA LEU A 281 13.27 2.99 11.25
C LEU A 281 14.04 2.93 12.56
N LYS A 282 14.74 4.00 12.96
CA LYS A 282 15.40 4.06 14.27
C LYS A 282 14.42 3.93 15.43
N ARG A 283 13.24 4.55 15.35
CA ARG A 283 12.16 4.34 16.34
C ARG A 283 11.76 2.86 16.39
N ALA A 284 11.55 2.23 15.24
CA ALA A 284 11.22 0.81 15.17
C ALA A 284 12.31 -0.08 15.79
N PHE A 285 13.58 0.18 15.46
CA PHE A 285 14.72 -0.57 16.00
C PHE A 285 14.84 -0.40 17.53
N SER A 286 14.61 0.81 18.03
CA SER A 286 14.63 1.10 19.47
C SER A 286 13.50 0.35 20.21
N VAL A 287 12.28 0.31 19.67
CA VAL A 287 11.19 -0.44 20.31
C VAL A 287 11.40 -1.96 20.18
N PHE A 288 12.04 -2.44 19.11
CA PHE A 288 12.37 -3.85 18.93
C PHE A 288 13.27 -4.42 20.03
N THR A 289 14.14 -3.60 20.64
CA THR A 289 14.95 -4.04 21.79
C THR A 289 14.11 -4.25 23.05
N HIS A 290 12.96 -3.57 23.16
CA HIS A 290 12.00 -3.71 24.25
C HIS A 290 10.99 -4.81 23.97
N LYS A 291 11.39 -6.08 24.18
CA LYS A 291 10.61 -7.27 23.77
C LYS A 291 9.17 -7.32 24.27
N THR A 292 8.89 -6.81 25.48
CA THR A 292 7.52 -6.74 26.01
C THR A 292 6.65 -5.79 25.20
N ASN A 293 7.14 -4.58 24.93
CA ASN A 293 6.41 -3.58 24.13
C ASN A 293 6.24 -4.05 22.68
N TRP A 294 7.30 -4.63 22.10
CA TRP A 294 7.26 -5.18 20.74
C TRP A 294 6.20 -6.28 20.59
N ARG A 295 6.14 -7.24 21.53
CA ARG A 295 5.12 -8.30 21.52
C ARG A 295 3.71 -7.74 21.67
N ALA A 296 3.51 -6.75 22.54
CA ALA A 296 2.21 -6.10 22.68
C ALA A 296 1.78 -5.40 21.39
N MET A 297 2.72 -4.76 20.69
CA MET A 297 2.48 -4.13 19.39
C MET A 297 2.09 -5.15 18.31
N ILE A 298 2.79 -6.29 18.23
CA ILE A 298 2.44 -7.38 17.31
C ILE A 298 1.02 -7.87 17.56
N LYS A 299 0.62 -8.07 18.82
CA LYS A 299 -0.74 -8.52 19.15
C LYS A 299 -1.78 -7.50 18.69
N ARG A 300 -1.56 -6.21 18.94
CA ARG A 300 -2.46 -5.14 18.46
C ARG A 300 -2.54 -5.09 16.94
N ALA A 301 -1.43 -5.30 16.24
CA ALA A 301 -1.40 -5.37 14.78
C ALA A 301 -2.27 -6.52 14.24
N MET A 302 -2.11 -7.72 14.81
CA MET A 302 -2.76 -8.94 14.29
C MET A 302 -4.27 -9.00 14.54
N VAL A 303 -4.79 -8.26 15.52
CA VAL A 303 -6.23 -8.19 15.81
C VAL A 303 -6.96 -7.12 15.00
N GLN A 304 -6.26 -6.32 14.20
CA GLN A 304 -6.93 -5.38 13.30
C GLN A 304 -7.67 -6.12 12.20
N ASP A 305 -8.93 -5.74 11.96
CA ASP A 305 -9.74 -6.31 10.88
C ASP A 305 -9.62 -5.49 9.60
N PHE A 306 -8.94 -6.08 8.61
CA PHE A 306 -8.83 -5.59 7.24
C PHE A 306 -9.40 -6.61 6.24
N SER A 307 -10.36 -7.43 6.66
CA SER A 307 -11.01 -8.41 5.79
C SER A 307 -11.87 -7.74 4.72
N TRP A 308 -12.14 -8.48 3.63
CA TRP A 308 -13.12 -8.05 2.63
C TRP A 308 -14.52 -7.86 3.19
N ALA A 309 -14.92 -8.63 4.21
CA ALA A 309 -16.25 -8.51 4.83
C ALA A 309 -16.51 -7.08 5.31
N ARG A 310 -15.54 -6.47 6.00
CA ARG A 310 -15.59 -5.07 6.45
C ARG A 310 -15.71 -4.08 5.28
N SER A 311 -14.97 -4.29 4.19
CA SER A 311 -14.99 -3.41 3.02
C SER A 311 -16.33 -3.50 2.26
N VAL A 312 -16.88 -4.72 2.11
CA VAL A 312 -18.15 -4.98 1.43
C VAL A 312 -19.30 -4.20 2.06
N GLU A 313 -19.36 -4.09 3.38
CA GLU A 313 -20.41 -3.30 4.05
C GLU A 313 -20.43 -1.83 3.61
N ARG A 314 -19.25 -1.23 3.45
CA ARG A 314 -19.08 0.15 2.97
C ARG A 314 -19.50 0.29 1.51
N TYR A 315 -19.16 -0.68 0.66
CA TYR A 315 -19.63 -0.70 -0.73
C TYR A 315 -21.16 -0.83 -0.81
N LEU A 316 -21.77 -1.69 0.00
CA LEU A 316 -23.22 -1.83 0.06
C LEU A 316 -23.91 -0.54 0.51
N GLU A 317 -23.34 0.20 1.45
CA GLU A 317 -23.82 1.53 1.82
C GLU A 317 -23.79 2.50 0.64
N VAL A 318 -22.65 2.59 -0.06
CA VAL A 318 -22.51 3.44 -1.25
C VAL A 318 -23.52 3.07 -2.34
N TYR A 319 -23.75 1.78 -2.60
CA TYR A 319 -24.76 1.33 -3.57
C TYR A 319 -26.18 1.74 -3.16
N ARG A 320 -26.51 1.71 -1.87
CA ARG A 320 -27.80 2.23 -1.35
C ARG A 320 -27.93 3.74 -1.51
N ILE A 321 -26.85 4.50 -1.28
CA ILE A 321 -26.83 5.95 -1.50
C ILE A 321 -27.06 6.26 -2.98
N ALA A 322 -26.31 5.59 -3.86
CA ALA A 322 -26.35 5.78 -5.30
C ALA A 322 -27.74 5.48 -5.88
N THR A 323 -28.38 4.39 -5.42
CA THR A 323 -29.74 4.01 -5.83
C THR A 323 -30.82 4.95 -5.32
N LYS A 324 -30.67 5.55 -4.13
CA LYS A 324 -31.61 6.58 -3.64
C LYS A 324 -31.49 7.88 -4.44
N LYS A 325 -30.27 8.31 -4.75
CA LYS A 325 -30.01 9.55 -5.50
C LYS A 325 -30.62 9.55 -6.91
N LYS A 326 -30.70 8.38 -7.54
CA LYS A 326 -31.24 8.21 -8.90
C LYS A 326 -32.73 7.90 -8.95
N ARG A 327 -33.38 7.66 -7.81
CA ARG A 327 -34.85 7.55 -7.77
C ARG A 327 -35.44 8.94 -8.06
N PRO A 328 -36.42 9.02 -8.99
CA PRO A 328 -36.96 10.27 -9.50
C PRO A 328 -37.62 11.13 -8.43
#